data_AF-A0A7H4LP35-F1
#
_entry.id   AF-A0A7H4LP35-F1
#
_cell.length_a   1.000
_cell.length_b   1.000
_cell.length_c   1.000
_cell.angle_alpha   90.00
_cell.angle_beta   90.00
_cell.angle_gamma   90.00
#
_symmetry.space_group_name_H-M   'P 1'
#
loop_
_entity.id
_entity.type
_entity.pdbx_description
1 polymer ?
#
loop_
_entity_poly.entity_id
_entity_poly.type
_entity_poly.pdbx_seq_one_letter_code
_entity_poly.pdbx_strand_id
1 'polypeptide(L)'
;MLTGRPAEEMLGSAGDLLPELSQLHEQVRQVMQDIAQALWPSVSIPEGLGELAEKLKGARRRFRLWKISACRQGAREAWAMVKTRYTKADPNHMAKVRPVGPVGKEIPVSLVYGQVELAAKYPQQDCTLDSLLDGIEEEFSQSK
;
A
#
# COMPACT_ATOMS: atom_id res chain seq x y z
N MET A 1 64.14 38.42 2.63
CA MET A 1 62.86 39.15 2.67
C MET A 1 62.35 39.23 1.22
N LEU A 2 61.24 38.70 0.75
CA LEU A 2 60.14 37.90 1.31
C LEU A 2 59.58 37.06 0.15
N THR A 3 59.24 35.81 0.45
CA THR A 3 58.62 34.78 -0.38
C THR A 3 57.22 35.18 -0.86
N GLY A 4 56.96 35.06 -2.18
CA GLY A 4 55.60 35.06 -2.72
C GLY A 4 55.07 33.64 -2.88
N ARG A 5 54.26 33.16 -1.93
CA ARG A 5 53.34 32.02 -2.11
C ARG A 5 52.02 32.59 -2.65
N PRO A 6 51.35 31.97 -3.64
CA PRO A 6 49.96 32.27 -3.90
C PRO A 6 49.13 31.76 -2.72
N ALA A 7 48.13 32.56 -2.34
CA ALA A 7 47.13 32.21 -1.36
C ALA A 7 46.59 30.80 -1.64
N GLU A 8 46.72 29.95 -0.63
CA GLU A 8 45.95 28.73 -0.47
C GLU A 8 44.48 29.11 -0.68
N GLU A 9 43.90 28.69 -1.80
CA GLU A 9 42.48 28.79 -2.06
C GLU A 9 41.79 28.08 -0.89
N MET A 10 41.29 28.87 0.06
CA MET A 10 40.39 28.40 1.09
C MET A 10 39.30 27.61 0.38
N LEU A 11 39.26 26.31 0.66
CA LEU A 11 38.17 25.38 0.35
C LEU A 11 36.83 26.09 0.56
N GLY A 12 36.29 26.59 -0.53
CA GLY A 12 34.96 27.16 -0.58
C GLY A 12 33.94 26.07 -0.24
N SER A 13 32.98 26.47 0.59
CA SER A 13 31.71 25.77 0.82
C SER A 13 31.73 24.56 1.75
N ALA A 14 32.22 24.76 2.98
CA ALA A 14 31.45 24.28 4.12
C ALA A 14 30.25 25.23 4.33
N GLY A 15 29.31 25.25 3.37
CA GLY A 15 28.02 25.91 3.55
C GLY A 15 27.32 25.30 4.76
N ASP A 16 26.53 26.08 5.50
CA ASP A 16 25.96 25.71 6.78
C ASP A 16 25.25 24.33 6.75
N LEU A 17 25.97 23.29 7.18
CA LEU A 17 25.50 21.90 7.22
C LEU A 17 24.31 21.69 8.16
N LEU A 18 24.14 22.59 9.14
CA LEU A 18 23.08 22.51 10.16
C LEU A 18 21.67 22.74 9.57
N PRO A 19 21.42 23.82 8.79
CA PRO A 19 20.19 23.98 8.02
C PRO A 19 19.84 22.79 7.13
N GLU A 20 20.81 22.26 6.39
CA GLU A 20 20.60 21.12 5.48
C GLU A 20 20.21 19.86 6.27
N LEU A 21 20.89 19.58 7.38
CA LEU A 21 20.60 18.44 8.23
C LEU A 21 19.22 18.58 8.90
N SER A 22 18.85 19.80 9.31
CA SER A 22 17.53 20.10 9.88
C SER A 22 16.41 19.85 8.86
N GLN A 23 16.60 20.31 7.62
CA GLN A 23 15.65 20.09 6.54
C GLN A 23 15.49 18.60 6.21
N LEU A 24 16.60 17.86 6.12
CA LEU A 24 16.57 16.42 5.89
C LEU A 24 15.85 15.69 7.02
N HIS A 25 16.11 16.07 8.28
CA HIS A 25 15.44 15.49 9.44
C HIS A 25 13.92 15.65 9.37
N GLU A 26 13.43 16.85 9.00
CA GLU A 26 11.99 17.10 8.89
C GLU A 26 11.36 16.32 7.72
N GLN A 27 12.04 16.20 6.59
CA GLN A 27 11.58 15.37 5.47
C GLN A 27 11.47 13.89 5.87
N VAL A 28 12.49 13.37 6.55
CA VAL A 28 12.48 12.00 7.07
C VAL A 28 11.33 11.84 8.05
N ARG A 29 11.13 12.81 8.95
CA ARG A 29 9.99 12.81 9.88
C ARG A 29 8.66 12.71 9.16
N GLN A 30 8.40 13.55 8.16
CA GLN A 30 7.14 13.52 7.41
C GLN A 30 6.90 12.16 6.74
N VAL A 31 7.91 11.64 6.02
CA VAL A 31 7.82 10.34 5.35
C VAL A 31 7.54 9.21 6.35
N MET A 32 8.14 9.27 7.53
CA MET A 32 7.88 8.29 8.60
C MET A 32 6.43 8.33 9.07
N GLN A 33 5.86 9.52 9.24
CA GLN A 33 4.48 9.69 9.64
C GLN A 33 3.53 9.16 8.56
N ASP A 34 3.82 9.43 7.30
CA ASP A 34 3.02 8.95 6.17
C ASP A 34 3.04 7.41 6.08
N ILE A 35 4.22 6.78 6.23
CA ILE A 35 4.35 5.31 6.27
C ILE A 35 3.60 4.73 7.46
N ALA A 36 3.74 5.35 8.64
CA ALA A 36 3.09 4.87 9.85
C ALA A 36 1.57 4.99 9.76
N GLN A 37 1.04 6.10 9.25
CA GLN A 37 -0.39 6.30 9.01
C GLN A 37 -0.90 5.29 7.99
N ALA A 38 -0.13 5.03 6.94
CA ALA A 38 -0.55 4.12 5.88
C ALA A 38 -0.62 2.65 6.35
N LEU A 39 0.39 2.24 7.13
CA LEU A 39 0.45 0.88 7.64
C LEU A 39 -0.39 0.71 8.90
N TRP A 40 -0.56 1.71 9.75
CA TRP A 40 -1.27 1.59 11.04
C TRP A 40 -2.19 2.79 11.29
N PRO A 41 -3.26 2.97 10.50
CA PRO A 41 -4.15 4.13 10.59
C PRO A 41 -4.81 4.31 11.97
N SER A 42 -4.99 3.22 12.72
CA SER A 42 -5.65 3.21 14.04
C SER A 42 -4.69 3.31 15.22
N VAL A 43 -3.38 3.47 14.99
CA VAL A 43 -2.35 3.49 16.04
C VAL A 43 -1.67 4.84 16.07
N SER A 44 -1.20 5.27 17.25
CA SER A 44 -0.41 6.50 17.38
C SER A 44 0.79 6.51 16.44
N ILE A 45 1.00 7.67 15.83
CA ILE A 45 2.15 7.99 14.97
C ILE A 45 3.41 7.92 15.84
N PRO A 46 4.47 7.21 15.40
CA PRO A 46 5.72 7.13 16.16
C PRO A 46 6.37 8.51 16.33
N GLU A 47 6.90 8.78 17.51
CA GLU A 47 7.54 10.07 17.83
C GLU A 47 8.94 10.20 17.21
N GLY A 48 9.57 9.06 16.87
CA GLY A 48 10.90 9.05 16.27
C GLY A 48 11.29 7.77 15.53
N LEU A 49 12.48 7.79 14.94
CA LEU A 49 13.00 6.73 14.04
C LEU A 49 13.14 5.37 14.75
N GLY A 50 13.47 5.36 16.05
CA GLY A 50 13.60 4.14 16.85
C GLY A 50 12.26 3.41 17.00
N GLU A 51 11.18 4.13 17.31
CA GLU A 51 9.84 3.54 17.43
C GLU A 51 9.33 3.02 16.09
N LEU A 52 9.60 3.75 15.00
CA LEU A 52 9.27 3.27 13.67
C LEU A 52 10.05 2.00 13.34
N ALA A 53 11.35 1.95 13.64
CA ALA A 53 12.17 0.76 13.40
C ALA A 53 11.61 -0.47 14.13
N GLU A 54 11.16 -0.32 15.37
CA GLU A 54 10.50 -1.40 16.11
C GLU A 54 9.17 -1.83 15.46
N LYS A 55 8.32 -0.88 15.02
CA LYS A 55 7.09 -1.18 14.29
C LYS A 55 7.38 -1.91 12.97
N LEU A 56 8.43 -1.51 12.25
CA LEU A 56 8.83 -2.10 10.98
C LEU A 56 9.30 -3.56 11.10
N LYS A 57 9.89 -3.97 12.24
CA LYS A 57 10.22 -5.38 12.49
C LYS A 57 8.98 -6.30 12.39
N GLY A 58 7.79 -5.79 12.72
CA GLY A 58 6.50 -6.48 12.61
C GLY A 58 5.71 -6.21 11.32
N ALA A 59 6.19 -5.31 10.44
CA ALA A 59 5.40 -4.80 9.32
C ALA A 59 5.03 -5.87 8.28
N ARG A 60 5.78 -6.98 8.18
CA ARG A 60 5.46 -8.09 7.27
C ARG A 60 4.03 -8.60 7.46
N ARG A 61 3.57 -8.70 8.71
CA ARG A 61 2.18 -9.10 9.01
C ARG A 61 1.21 -8.05 8.46
N ARG A 62 1.53 -6.77 8.64
CA ARG A 62 0.67 -5.66 8.21
C ARG A 62 0.57 -5.57 6.68
N PHE A 63 1.67 -5.71 5.96
CA PHE A 63 1.66 -5.79 4.49
C PHE A 63 0.81 -6.95 3.97
N ARG A 64 0.78 -8.10 4.67
CA ARG A 64 -0.09 -9.22 4.29
C ARG A 64 -1.56 -8.87 4.45
N LEU A 65 -1.94 -8.25 5.56
CA LEU A 65 -3.31 -7.79 5.80
C LEU A 65 -3.71 -6.76 4.74
N TRP A 66 -2.82 -5.81 4.43
CA TRP A 66 -3.02 -4.81 3.39
C TRP A 66 -3.16 -5.39 1.97
N LYS A 67 -2.44 -6.48 1.67
CA LYS A 67 -2.62 -7.18 0.40
C LYS A 67 -3.99 -7.85 0.34
N ILE A 68 -4.39 -8.54 1.41
CA ILE A 68 -5.68 -9.24 1.49
C ILE A 68 -6.84 -8.24 1.36
N SER A 69 -6.72 -7.09 2.03
CA SER A 69 -7.72 -6.03 1.95
C SER A 69 -7.90 -5.47 0.55
N ALA A 70 -6.79 -5.11 -0.11
CA ALA A 70 -6.84 -4.55 -1.46
C ALA A 70 -7.49 -5.54 -2.43
N CYS A 71 -7.17 -6.83 -2.30
CA CYS A 71 -7.83 -7.87 -3.08
C CYS A 71 -9.34 -7.96 -2.78
N ARG A 72 -9.76 -7.90 -1.51
CA ARG A 72 -11.18 -7.96 -1.14
C ARG A 72 -11.97 -6.74 -1.63
N GLN A 73 -11.42 -5.53 -1.48
CA GLN A 73 -12.07 -4.31 -1.91
C GLN A 73 -12.18 -4.25 -3.44
N GLY A 74 -11.11 -4.57 -4.17
CA GLY A 74 -11.17 -4.68 -5.64
C GLY A 74 -12.18 -5.74 -6.11
N ALA A 75 -12.25 -6.89 -5.42
CA ALA A 75 -13.26 -7.91 -5.72
C ALA A 75 -14.69 -7.41 -5.43
N ARG A 76 -14.91 -6.70 -4.31
CA ARG A 76 -16.21 -6.10 -3.94
C ARG A 76 -16.71 -5.17 -5.04
N GLU A 77 -15.86 -4.27 -5.52
CA GLU A 77 -16.20 -3.32 -6.59
C GLU A 77 -16.50 -4.02 -7.91
N ALA A 78 -15.67 -5.00 -8.29
CA ALA A 78 -15.93 -5.83 -9.47
C ALA A 78 -17.28 -6.56 -9.38
N TRP A 79 -17.58 -7.17 -8.22
CA TRP A 79 -18.86 -7.83 -7.98
C TRP A 79 -20.04 -6.87 -8.00
N ALA A 80 -19.88 -5.65 -7.47
CA ALA A 80 -20.90 -4.62 -7.55
C ALA A 80 -21.20 -4.26 -9.01
N MET A 81 -20.18 -4.04 -9.83
CA MET A 81 -20.34 -3.78 -11.26
C MET A 81 -21.07 -4.93 -11.97
N VAL A 82 -20.67 -6.18 -11.73
CA VAL A 82 -21.36 -7.36 -12.30
C VAL A 82 -22.82 -7.40 -11.84
N LYS A 83 -23.10 -7.20 -10.55
CA LYS A 83 -24.45 -7.25 -9.99
C LYS A 83 -25.38 -6.17 -10.56
N THR A 84 -24.86 -4.98 -10.88
CA THR A 84 -25.66 -3.93 -11.54
C THR A 84 -26.12 -4.33 -12.94
N ARG A 85 -25.35 -5.15 -13.66
CA ARG A 85 -25.70 -5.64 -15.01
C ARG A 85 -26.46 -6.96 -14.98
N TYR A 86 -26.19 -7.81 -13.98
CA TYR A 86 -26.77 -9.13 -13.81
C TYR A 86 -27.47 -9.22 -12.44
N THR A 87 -28.62 -8.57 -12.33
CA THR A 87 -29.33 -8.41 -11.04
C THR A 87 -29.73 -9.73 -10.39
N LYS A 88 -29.95 -10.79 -11.18
CA LYS A 88 -30.29 -12.14 -10.71
C LYS A 88 -29.07 -12.98 -10.31
N ALA A 89 -27.85 -12.55 -10.61
CA ALA A 89 -26.65 -13.28 -10.24
C ALA A 89 -26.50 -13.34 -8.71
N ASP A 90 -26.15 -14.50 -8.16
CA ASP A 90 -25.79 -14.66 -6.74
C ASP A 90 -24.26 -14.78 -6.61
N PRO A 91 -23.55 -13.71 -6.19
CA PRO A 91 -22.10 -13.72 -6.03
C PRO A 91 -21.60 -14.81 -5.08
N ASN A 92 -22.38 -15.15 -4.03
CA ASN A 92 -21.97 -16.16 -3.05
C ASN A 92 -22.00 -17.56 -3.66
N HIS A 93 -23.04 -17.86 -4.44
CA HIS A 93 -23.10 -19.10 -5.20
C HIS A 93 -21.99 -19.16 -6.26
N MET A 94 -21.82 -18.09 -7.04
CA MET A 94 -20.80 -18.00 -8.10
C MET A 94 -19.37 -18.11 -7.58
N ALA A 95 -19.07 -17.61 -6.38
CA ALA A 95 -17.75 -17.79 -5.76
C ALA A 95 -17.46 -19.24 -5.36
N LYS A 96 -18.51 -20.06 -5.14
CA LYS A 96 -18.40 -21.47 -4.74
C LYS A 96 -18.37 -22.42 -5.93
N VAL A 97 -19.03 -22.06 -7.02
CA VAL A 97 -19.05 -22.88 -8.23
C VAL A 97 -17.98 -22.42 -9.20
N ARG A 98 -17.28 -23.36 -9.85
CA ARG A 98 -16.38 -23.02 -10.95
C ARG A 98 -17.18 -22.40 -12.10
N PRO A 99 -16.62 -21.47 -12.89
CA PRO A 99 -17.34 -20.91 -14.02
C PRO A 99 -17.75 -22.01 -14.99
N VAL A 100 -19.05 -22.18 -15.18
CA VAL A 100 -19.61 -23.19 -16.08
C VAL A 100 -20.10 -22.50 -17.34
N GLY A 101 -19.64 -22.96 -18.49
CA GLY A 101 -20.08 -22.46 -19.79
C GLY A 101 -21.49 -22.94 -20.15
N PRO A 102 -22.05 -22.44 -21.27
CA PRO A 102 -23.40 -22.79 -21.73
C PRO A 102 -23.63 -24.30 -21.90
N VAL A 103 -22.56 -25.09 -22.08
CA VAL A 103 -22.58 -26.54 -22.33
C VAL A 103 -22.28 -27.35 -21.06
N GLY A 104 -22.33 -26.75 -19.87
CA GLY A 104 -22.04 -27.46 -18.62
C GLY A 104 -20.55 -27.76 -18.38
N LYS A 105 -19.67 -27.36 -19.29
CA LYS A 105 -18.21 -27.54 -19.17
C LYS A 105 -17.59 -26.39 -18.40
N GLU A 106 -16.63 -26.71 -17.55
CA GLU A 106 -15.84 -25.71 -16.84
C GLU A 106 -15.05 -24.85 -17.82
N ILE A 107 -15.18 -23.54 -17.70
CA ILE A 107 -14.40 -22.57 -18.49
C ILE A 107 -13.15 -22.22 -17.67
N PRO A 108 -11.94 -22.43 -18.22
CA PRO A 108 -10.72 -21.98 -17.55
C PRO A 108 -10.73 -20.45 -17.41
N VAL A 109 -10.70 -19.97 -16.16
CA VAL A 109 -10.64 -18.53 -15.84
C VAL A 109 -9.39 -17.87 -16.42
N SER A 110 -8.32 -18.64 -16.65
CA SER A 110 -7.09 -18.17 -17.29
C SER A 110 -7.31 -17.55 -18.68
N LEU A 111 -8.35 -17.97 -19.40
CA LEU A 111 -8.69 -17.44 -20.72
C LEU A 111 -9.21 -16.00 -20.67
N VAL A 112 -9.72 -15.55 -19.52
CA VAL A 112 -10.30 -14.22 -19.35
C VAL A 112 -9.41 -13.28 -18.54
N TYR A 113 -8.31 -13.75 -17.94
CA TYR A 113 -7.42 -12.90 -17.14
C TYR A 113 -6.87 -11.69 -17.90
N GLY A 114 -6.41 -11.88 -19.14
CA GLY A 114 -5.91 -10.76 -19.94
C GLY A 114 -6.98 -9.70 -20.25
N GLN A 115 -8.27 -10.10 -20.32
CA GLN A 115 -9.38 -9.17 -20.56
C GLN A 115 -9.71 -8.34 -19.32
N VAL A 116 -9.58 -8.94 -18.13
CA VAL A 116 -9.90 -8.28 -16.86
C VAL A 116 -8.71 -7.57 -16.23
N GLU A 117 -7.47 -7.88 -16.63
CA GLU A 117 -6.25 -7.28 -16.05
C GLU A 117 -6.19 -5.77 -16.23
N LEU A 118 -6.54 -5.27 -17.42
CA LEU A 118 -6.62 -3.82 -17.65
C LEU A 118 -7.75 -3.19 -16.82
N ALA A 119 -8.90 -3.86 -16.75
CA ALA A 119 -10.05 -3.37 -16.00
C ALA A 119 -9.79 -3.35 -14.48
N ALA A 120 -9.01 -4.31 -13.97
CA ALA A 120 -8.66 -4.42 -12.55
C ALA A 120 -7.84 -3.23 -12.01
N LYS A 121 -7.24 -2.43 -12.90
CA LYS A 121 -6.52 -1.21 -12.53
C LYS A 121 -7.44 -0.04 -12.17
N TYR A 122 -8.70 -0.03 -12.64
CA TYR A 122 -9.63 1.06 -12.33
C TYR A 122 -10.11 1.04 -10.87
N PRO A 123 -10.54 -0.11 -10.31
CA PRO A 123 -10.86 -0.24 -8.88
C PRO A 123 -9.73 0.20 -7.93
N GLN A 124 -8.47 0.08 -8.38
CA GLN A 124 -7.31 0.47 -7.58
C GLN A 124 -7.31 1.97 -7.22
N GLN A 125 -7.87 2.84 -8.08
CA GLN A 125 -7.91 4.29 -7.83
C GLN A 125 -8.96 4.67 -6.78
N ASP A 126 -10.03 3.89 -6.68
CA ASP A 126 -11.17 4.16 -5.79
C ASP A 126 -11.01 3.52 -4.39
N CYS A 127 -10.06 2.60 -4.25
CA CYS A 127 -9.69 1.98 -2.97
C CYS A 127 -8.99 2.98 -2.04
N THR A 128 -9.75 3.69 -1.18
CA THR A 128 -9.17 4.55 -0.15
C THR A 128 -8.43 3.74 0.90
N LEU A 129 -7.30 4.27 1.38
CA LEU A 129 -6.40 3.53 2.26
C LEU A 129 -7.05 3.13 3.59
N ASP A 130 -7.93 3.98 4.12
CA ASP A 130 -8.62 3.78 5.40
C ASP A 130 -9.57 2.57 5.32
N SER A 131 -10.26 2.39 4.18
CA SER A 131 -11.21 1.29 3.97
C SER A 131 -10.56 -0.08 3.83
N LEU A 132 -9.25 -0.12 3.56
CA LEU A 132 -8.56 -1.37 3.30
C LEU A 132 -8.48 -2.20 4.59
N LEU A 133 -8.10 -1.61 5.71
CA LEU A 133 -7.75 -2.41 6.89
C LEU A 133 -8.92 -2.62 7.86
N ASP A 134 -10.04 -1.93 7.64
CA ASP A 134 -11.25 -2.02 8.46
C ASP A 134 -11.87 -3.44 8.46
N GLY A 135 -12.12 -3.98 9.66
CA GLY A 135 -12.76 -5.29 9.90
C GLY A 135 -11.86 -6.53 9.67
N ILE A 136 -10.78 -6.43 8.90
CA ILE A 136 -9.90 -7.58 8.60
C ILE A 136 -9.05 -7.97 9.80
N GLU A 137 -8.64 -7.01 10.64
CA GLU A 137 -7.85 -7.29 11.83
C GLU A 137 -8.62 -8.16 12.85
N GLU A 138 -9.93 -7.95 12.96
CA GLU A 138 -10.82 -8.71 13.83
C GLU A 138 -11.05 -10.13 13.30
N GLU A 139 -11.41 -10.28 12.03
CA GLU A 139 -11.60 -11.59 11.38
C GLU A 139 -10.33 -12.45 11.41
N PHE A 140 -9.17 -11.85 11.16
CA PHE A 140 -7.90 -12.56 11.16
C PHE A 140 -7.47 -12.97 12.57
N SER A 141 -7.83 -12.20 13.59
CA SER A 141 -7.54 -12.52 14.99
C SER A 141 -8.44 -13.64 15.52
N GLN A 142 -9.64 -13.80 14.96
CA GLN A 142 -10.56 -14.91 15.25
C GLN A 142 -10.22 -16.21 14.51
N SER A 143 -9.39 -16.15 13.46
CA SER A 143 -9.00 -17.32 12.64
C SER A 143 -7.76 -18.06 13.18
N LYS A 144 -7.42 -17.89 14.46
CA LYS A 144 -6.18 -18.38 15.08
C LYS A 144 -6.42 -19.42 16.17
#